data_AF-A0A6L7VZT9-F1
#
_entry.id   AF-A0A6L7VZT9-F1
#
_cell.length_a   1.000
_cell.length_b   1.000
_cell.length_c   1.000
_cell.angle_alpha   90.00
_cell.angle_beta   90.00
_cell.angle_gamma   90.00
#
_symmetry.space_group_name_H-M   'P 1'
#
loop_
_entity.id
_entity.type
_entity.pdbx_description
1 polymer ?
#
loop_
_entity_poly.entity_id
_entity_poly.type
_entity_poly.pdbx_seq_one_letter_code
_entity_poly.pdbx_strand_id
1 'polypeptide(L)'
;MSVQYLFNSYGDWIAFRKGEFVFDTDGNWLGWLPWGDLEIVDVSGEYLGTIESDRLYRFKNRPYRGYPGHSDSPDYPGYPGYPDHPGCSLLPSFAEDINIAKLERSKR
;
A
#
# COMPACT_ATOMS: atom_id res chain seq x y z
N MET A 1 3.39 -8.25 16.39
CA MET A 1 3.27 -7.16 15.41
C MET A 1 1.86 -7.20 14.85
N SER A 2 1.13 -6.08 14.86
CA SER A 2 -0.25 -6.04 14.33
C SER A 2 -0.22 -5.87 12.82
N VAL A 3 -1.11 -6.58 12.12
CA VAL A 3 -1.38 -6.34 10.70
C VAL A 3 -2.41 -5.21 10.60
N GLN A 4 -2.24 -4.35 9.62
CA GLN A 4 -3.21 -3.32 9.25
C GLN A 4 -3.78 -3.64 7.87
N TYR A 5 -5.08 -3.85 7.78
CA TYR A 5 -5.76 -4.08 6.50
C TYR A 5 -5.97 -2.76 5.78
N LEU A 6 -5.79 -2.79 4.46
CA LEU A 6 -5.91 -1.62 3.59
C LEU A 6 -7.01 -1.86 2.56
N PHE A 7 -7.94 -0.91 2.52
CA PHE A 7 -9.11 -0.98 1.66
C PHE A 7 -9.13 0.13 0.62
N ASN A 8 -9.84 -0.09 -0.48
CA ASN A 8 -10.17 0.97 -1.43
C ASN A 8 -11.32 1.85 -0.88
N SER A 9 -11.74 2.86 -1.64
CA SER A 9 -12.87 3.73 -1.29
C SER A 9 -14.19 2.98 -1.14
N TYR A 10 -14.38 1.85 -1.82
CA TYR A 10 -15.57 1.00 -1.71
C TYR A 10 -15.56 0.09 -0.47
N GLY A 11 -14.41 -0.05 0.20
CA GLY A 11 -14.22 -0.97 1.32
C GLY A 11 -13.83 -2.38 0.91
N ASP A 12 -13.46 -2.59 -0.35
CA ASP A 12 -12.84 -3.83 -0.77
C ASP A 12 -11.42 -3.90 -0.20
N TRP A 13 -11.09 -5.05 0.37
CA TRP A 13 -9.74 -5.33 0.84
C TRP A 13 -8.81 -5.48 -0.36
N ILE A 14 -7.79 -4.63 -0.45
CA ILE A 14 -6.86 -4.60 -1.58
C ILE A 14 -5.41 -4.90 -1.20
N ALA A 15 -5.02 -4.63 0.05
CA ALA A 15 -3.67 -4.82 0.53
C ALA A 15 -3.64 -4.95 2.05
N PHE A 16 -2.50 -5.33 2.61
CA PHE A 16 -2.27 -5.27 4.05
C PHE A 16 -0.85 -4.83 4.36
N ARG A 17 -0.70 -4.13 5.48
CA ARG A 17 0.59 -3.64 5.99
C ARG A 17 0.99 -4.45 7.21
N LYS A 18 2.27 -4.81 7.28
CA LYS A 18 2.90 -5.45 8.43
C LYS A 18 4.22 -4.73 8.73
N GLY A 19 4.25 -3.95 9.81
CA GLY A 19 5.40 -3.11 10.12
C GLY A 19 5.55 -1.98 9.09
N GLU A 20 6.67 -1.92 8.39
CA GLU A 20 6.93 -0.97 7.31
C GLU A 20 6.65 -1.53 5.90
N PHE A 21 6.28 -2.82 5.80
CA PHE A 21 6.07 -3.48 4.51
C PHE A 21 4.59 -3.57 4.17
N VAL A 22 4.27 -3.42 2.89
CA VAL A 22 2.92 -3.52 2.35
C VAL A 22 2.88 -4.64 1.33
N PHE A 23 1.86 -5.48 1.45
CA PHE A 23 1.63 -6.66 0.63
C PHE A 23 0.25 -6.60 0.00
N ASP A 24 0.08 -7.26 -1.14
CA ASP A 24 -1.25 -7.49 -1.72
C ASP A 24 -2.01 -8.57 -0.93
N THR A 25 -3.24 -8.87 -1.35
CA THR A 25 -4.08 -9.91 -0.72
C THR A 25 -3.51 -11.32 -0.82
N ASP A 26 -2.60 -11.57 -1.77
CA ASP A 26 -1.94 -12.86 -2.01
C ASP A 26 -0.62 -12.99 -1.21
N GLY A 27 -0.14 -11.89 -0.60
CA GLY A 27 1.10 -11.83 0.16
C GLY A 27 2.32 -11.45 -0.68
N ASN A 28 2.14 -10.98 -1.91
CA ASN A 28 3.21 -10.40 -2.73
C ASN A 28 3.59 -9.03 -2.19
N TRP A 29 4.89 -8.77 -2.11
CA TRP A 29 5.39 -7.50 -1.60
C TRP A 29 5.15 -6.38 -2.62
N LEU A 30 4.32 -5.41 -2.24
CA LEU A 30 4.00 -4.24 -3.05
C LEU A 30 5.06 -3.16 -2.94
N GLY A 31 5.44 -2.84 -1.70
CA GLY A 31 6.33 -1.74 -1.38
C GLY A 31 6.45 -1.55 0.12
N TRP A 32 7.03 -0.43 0.52
CA TRP A 32 7.34 -0.16 1.93
C TRP A 32 7.26 1.32 2.26
N LEU A 33 7.28 1.62 3.56
CA LEU A 33 7.22 2.97 4.13
C LEU A 33 8.60 3.39 4.68
N PRO A 34 9.53 3.83 3.82
CA PRO A 34 10.94 4.01 4.17
C PRO A 34 11.19 5.19 5.11
N TRP A 35 10.30 6.17 5.13
CA TRP A 35 10.43 7.37 5.96
C TRP A 35 9.64 7.28 7.27
N GLY A 36 9.02 6.13 7.56
CA GLY A 36 8.19 5.93 8.75
C GLY A 36 6.87 6.71 8.74
N ASP A 37 6.52 7.34 7.62
CA ASP A 37 5.24 8.01 7.43
C ASP A 37 4.17 7.04 6.87
N LEU A 38 3.22 7.54 6.09
CA LEU A 38 2.11 6.75 5.53
C LEU A 38 2.22 6.61 4.00
N GLU A 39 3.28 7.12 3.38
CA GLU A 39 3.56 6.96 1.95
C GLU A 39 4.24 5.62 1.69
N ILE A 40 3.73 4.91 0.70
CA ILE A 40 4.23 3.63 0.23
C ILE A 40 4.95 3.87 -1.09
N VAL A 41 6.18 3.39 -1.15
CA VAL A 41 7.00 3.44 -2.36
C VAL A 41 7.49 2.06 -2.75
N ASP A 42 7.92 1.91 -4.00
CA ASP A 42 8.62 0.72 -4.46
C ASP A 42 10.11 0.74 -4.05
N VAL A 43 10.86 -0.26 -4.53
CA VAL A 43 12.33 -0.37 -4.32
C VAL A 43 13.14 0.75 -4.98
N SER A 44 12.56 1.44 -5.97
CA SER A 44 13.19 2.56 -6.67
C SER A 44 12.86 3.92 -6.03
N GLY A 45 11.90 3.95 -5.11
CA GLY A 45 11.37 5.18 -4.51
C GLY A 45 10.20 5.79 -5.28
N GLU A 46 9.69 5.10 -6.32
CA GLU A 46 8.47 5.49 -7.01
C GLU A 46 7.28 5.42 -6.05
N TYR A 47 6.51 6.51 -6.02
CA TYR A 47 5.31 6.62 -5.21
C TYR A 47 4.21 5.68 -5.71
N LEU A 48 3.78 4.75 -4.85
CA LEU A 48 2.70 3.81 -5.14
C LEU A 48 1.38 4.31 -4.55
N GLY A 49 1.39 4.84 -3.33
CA GLY A 49 0.18 5.26 -2.64
C GLY A 49 0.43 5.83 -1.25
N THR A 50 -0.64 6.30 -0.60
CA THR A 50 -0.64 6.80 0.77
C THR A 50 -1.75 6.12 1.55
N ILE A 51 -1.43 5.68 2.77
CA ILE A 51 -2.39 5.13 3.71
C ILE A 51 -3.08 6.28 4.44
N GLU A 52 -4.40 6.33 4.43
CA GLU A 52 -5.20 7.21 5.28
C GLU A 52 -6.13 6.37 6.14
N SER A 53 -5.87 6.34 7.46
CA SER A 53 -6.57 5.45 8.39
C SER A 53 -6.40 3.98 7.98
N ASP A 54 -7.42 3.37 7.39
CA ASP A 54 -7.53 2.00 6.89
C ASP A 54 -7.60 1.97 5.35
N ARG A 55 -7.49 3.12 4.68
CA ARG A 55 -7.66 3.24 3.23
C ARG A 55 -6.33 3.45 2.54
N LEU A 56 -6.22 2.92 1.34
CA LEU A 56 -5.05 3.09 0.49
C LEU A 56 -5.46 3.80 -0.80
N TYR A 57 -4.91 5.00 -0.97
CA TYR A 57 -5.20 5.87 -2.10
C TYR A 57 -3.94 6.25 -2.85
N ARG A 58 -4.05 6.48 -4.16
CA ARG A 58 -2.98 7.07 -4.96
C ARG A 58 -3.29 8.53 -5.21
N PHE A 59 -2.39 9.42 -4.79
CA PHE A 59 -2.48 10.84 -5.10
C PHE A 59 -1.66 11.18 -6.33
N LYS A 60 -2.26 11.89 -7.31
CA LYS A 60 -1.56 12.25 -8.56
C LYS A 60 -0.53 13.37 -8.39
N ASN A 61 -0.59 14.15 -7.32
CA ASN A 61 0.27 15.31 -7.12
C ASN A 61 1.52 15.03 -6.27
N ARG A 62 1.83 13.78 -5.95
CA ARG A 62 2.92 13.43 -5.04
C ARG A 62 4.26 13.44 -5.78
N PRO A 63 5.21 14.31 -5.40
CA PRO A 63 6.52 14.33 -6.03
C PRO A 63 7.37 13.15 -5.56
N TYR A 64 8.29 12.70 -6.41
CA TYR A 64 9.35 11.78 -6.02
C TYR A 64 10.20 12.41 -4.90
N ARG A 65 10.33 11.72 -3.76
CA ARG A 65 11.01 12.24 -2.57
C ARG A 65 12.50 11.86 -2.49
N GLY A 66 13.03 11.20 -3.52
CA GLY A 66 14.40 10.70 -3.52
C GLY A 66 14.48 9.20 -3.30
N TYR A 67 15.69 8.65 -3.45
CA TYR A 67 15.93 7.23 -3.30
C TYR A 67 15.82 6.84 -1.82
N PRO A 68 14.90 5.95 -1.44
CA PRO A 68 14.66 5.61 -0.04
C PRO A 68 15.75 4.75 0.60
N GLY A 69 16.73 4.31 -0.19
CA GLY A 69 17.68 3.27 0.21
C GLY A 69 17.20 1.88 -0.19
N HIS A 70 18.09 0.89 -0.12
CA HIS A 70 17.73 -0.49 -0.37
C HIS A 70 16.99 -1.05 0.86
N SER A 71 15.77 -1.55 0.65
CA SER A 71 15.18 -2.52 1.54
C SER A 71 15.60 -3.91 1.12
N ASP A 72 15.95 -4.75 2.09
CA ASP A 72 15.87 -6.18 1.86
C ASP A 72 14.40 -6.57 1.73
N SER A 73 14.06 -7.26 0.64
CA SER A 73 12.71 -7.79 0.44
C SER A 73 12.33 -8.63 1.66
N PRO A 74 11.17 -8.36 2.29
CA PRO A 74 10.75 -9.09 3.47
C PRO A 74 10.45 -10.55 3.14
N ASP A 75 10.70 -11.44 4.10
CA ASP A 75 10.20 -12.81 4.07
C ASP A 75 8.66 -12.85 4.00
N TYR A 76 8.12 -13.99 3.58
CA TYR A 76 6.68 -14.18 3.42
C TYR A 76 5.92 -13.74 4.69
N PRO A 77 4.97 -12.79 4.57
CA PRO A 77 4.35 -12.16 5.74
C PRO A 77 3.43 -13.10 6.53
N GLY A 78 3.09 -14.26 5.97
CA GLY A 78 2.03 -15.13 6.45
C GLY A 78 0.66 -14.62 6.03
N TYR A 79 -0.35 -15.51 6.09
CA TYR A 79 -1.72 -15.14 5.79
C TYR A 79 -2.33 -14.32 6.94
N PRO A 80 -2.76 -13.08 6.72
CA PRO A 80 -3.24 -12.21 7.81
C PRO A 80 -4.65 -12.59 8.31
N GLY A 81 -5.42 -13.33 7.51
CA GLY A 81 -6.85 -13.53 7.71
C GLY A 81 -7.69 -12.62 6.81
N TYR A 82 -9.00 -12.85 6.78
CA TYR A 82 -9.95 -11.99 6.08
C TYR A 82 -10.44 -10.89 7.01
N PRO A 83 -10.35 -9.61 6.62
CA PRO A 83 -10.93 -8.52 7.40
C PRO A 83 -12.44 -8.37 7.18
N ASP A 84 -13.10 -7.71 8.13
CA ASP A 84 -14.45 -7.19 7.97
C ASP A 84 -14.47 -6.02 6.97
N HIS A 85 -15.61 -5.82 6.30
CA HIS A 85 -15.82 -4.75 5.32
C HIS A 85 -16.11 -3.42 6.05
N PRO A 86 -15.21 -2.41 5.98
CA PRO A 86 -15.38 -1.13 6.70
C PRO A 86 -16.37 -0.16 6.05
N GLY A 87 -17.17 -0.61 5.07
CA GLY A 87 -18.06 0.23 4.26
C GLY A 87 -17.35 1.17 3.27
N CYS A 88 -18.15 1.93 2.52
CA CYS A 88 -17.67 2.91 1.55
C CYS A 88 -17.21 4.22 2.22
N SER A 89 -16.20 4.86 1.65
CA SER A 89 -15.66 6.15 2.03
C SER A 89 -15.55 7.07 0.81
N LEU A 90 -15.60 8.38 1.03
CA LEU A 90 -15.39 9.35 -0.04
C LEU A 90 -13.90 9.46 -0.37
N LEU A 91 -13.58 9.51 -1.65
CA LEU A 91 -12.22 9.77 -2.11
C LEU A 91 -11.80 11.20 -1.73
N PRO A 92 -10.62 11.39 -1.11
CA PRO A 92 -10.03 12.70 -0.92
C PRO A 92 -9.81 13.42 -2.25
N SER A 93 -9.68 14.75 -2.22
CA SER A 93 -9.36 15.51 -3.43
C SER A 93 -8.03 15.06 -4.04
N PHE A 94 -8.02 14.84 -5.36
CA PHE A 94 -6.87 14.32 -6.13
C PHE A 94 -6.42 12.90 -5.77
N ALA A 95 -7.21 12.16 -4.98
CA ALA A 95 -7.01 10.74 -4.73
C ALA A 95 -7.74 9.89 -5.77
N GLU A 96 -7.16 8.74 -6.10
CA GLU A 96 -7.81 7.68 -6.85
C GLU A 96 -7.60 6.31 -6.19
N ASP A 97 -8.51 5.39 -6.44
CA ASP A 97 -8.39 4.01 -5.98
C ASP A 97 -7.22 3.30 -6.65
N ILE A 98 -6.46 2.57 -5.84
CA ILE A 98 -5.30 1.83 -6.33
C ILE A 98 -5.75 0.53 -6.99
N ASN A 99 -5.32 0.33 -8.23
CA ASN A 99 -5.42 -0.97 -8.88
C ASN A 99 -4.13 -1.77 -8.65
N ILE A 100 -4.17 -2.70 -7.70
CA ILE A 100 -3.01 -3.52 -7.29
C ILE A 100 -2.48 -4.38 -8.43
N ALA A 101 -3.37 -4.95 -9.25
CA ALA A 101 -2.97 -5.73 -10.42
C ALA A 101 -2.16 -4.92 -11.44
N LYS A 102 -2.35 -3.59 -11.49
CA LYS A 102 -1.55 -2.69 -12.33
C LYS A 102 -0.16 -2.42 -11.75
N LEU A 103 -0.04 -2.34 -10.42
CA LEU A 103 1.24 -2.14 -9.73
C LEU A 103 2.18 -3.34 -9.94
N GLU A 104 1.65 -4.55 -9.82
CA GLU A 104 2.43 -5.78 -10.00
C GLU A 104 2.98 -5.93 -11.43
N ARG A 105 2.20 -5.50 -12.44
CA ARG A 105 2.66 -5.53 -13.84
C ARG A 105 3.75 -4.50 -14.15
N SER A 106 3.85 -3.43 -13.37
CA SER A 106 4.86 -2.38 -13.60
C SER A 106 6.26 -2.79 -13.15
N LYS A 107 6.38 -3.89 -12.40
CA LYS A 107 7.65 -4.42 -11.87
C LYS A 107 8.33 -5.44 -12.78
N ARG A 108 7.74 -5.73 -13.96
CA ARG A 108 8.18 -6.81 -14.87
C ARG A 108 8.99 -6.33 -16.05
#